data_AF-A0A010RX73-F1
#
_entry.id   AF-A0A010RX73-F1
#
_cell.length_a   1.000
_cell.length_b   1.000
_cell.length_c   1.000
_cell.angle_alpha   90.00
_cell.angle_beta   90.00
_cell.angle_gamma   90.00
#
_symmetry.space_group_name_H-M   'P 1'
#
loop_
_entity.id
_entity.type
_entity.pdbx_description
1 polymer ?
#
loop_
_entity_poly.entity_id
_entity_poly.type
_entity_poly.pdbx_seq_one_letter_code
_entity_poly.pdbx_strand_id
1 'polypeptide(L)'
;MVSESPALSAGHSDAASGTGTPNSSPPASRPRSPELKHHESLDASDLEPLEPLNVKNVCFVGAGFVGGPTAALIALHNPDLTVNVVDLNADRIAAWNSPHLPIHEAGLPKIVRISRDGTNEATAFLPSVSNSVKIAPRKPNLTFTTDVQRCIGEADIVLICVNTPTKTYGLGAGYTADLSALEGASETVAKYAKDGAVIVEKSTVPTGTARMIREIVSV
;
A
#
# COMPACT_ATOMS: atom_id res chain seq x y z
N MET A 1 -30.40 -41.89 -61.82
CA MET A 1 -29.06 -42.47 -61.83
C MET A 1 -28.77 -42.98 -60.44
N VAL A 2 -28.47 -44.27 -60.39
CA VAL A 2 -28.21 -45.12 -59.23
C VAL A 2 -26.85 -44.75 -58.63
N SER A 3 -26.75 -44.63 -57.30
CA SER A 3 -25.94 -45.56 -56.50
C SER A 3 -26.13 -45.36 -55.00
N GLU A 4 -26.28 -46.48 -54.32
CA GLU A 4 -26.53 -46.72 -52.90
C GLU A 4 -25.26 -46.57 -52.04
N SER A 5 -25.46 -46.18 -50.76
CA SER A 5 -24.97 -46.71 -49.47
C SER A 5 -23.75 -47.67 -49.41
N PRO A 6 -23.01 -47.81 -48.26
CA PRO A 6 -23.57 -47.84 -46.90
C PRO A 6 -22.71 -47.30 -45.72
N ALA A 7 -23.36 -47.32 -44.55
CA ALA A 7 -22.82 -47.09 -43.22
C ALA A 7 -22.10 -48.33 -42.61
N LEU A 8 -21.44 -48.10 -41.46
CA LEU A 8 -20.84 -48.98 -40.41
C LEU A 8 -19.33 -48.66 -40.25
N SER A 9 -18.70 -48.55 -39.07
CA SER A 9 -19.01 -48.81 -37.66
C SER A 9 -17.95 -48.11 -36.78
N ALA A 10 -18.22 -48.03 -35.48
CA ALA A 10 -17.51 -47.32 -34.40
C ALA A 10 -16.00 -47.59 -34.23
N GLY A 11 -15.30 -46.58 -33.69
CA GLY A 11 -13.97 -46.71 -33.07
C GLY A 11 -13.68 -45.49 -32.18
N HIS A 12 -13.61 -45.70 -30.86
CA HIS A 12 -13.06 -44.76 -29.87
C HIS A 12 -11.57 -44.51 -30.11
N SER A 13 -11.07 -43.29 -29.87
CA SER A 13 -10.01 -43.00 -28.88
C SER A 13 -9.46 -41.58 -29.00
N ASP A 14 -9.32 -40.95 -27.83
CA ASP A 14 -8.81 -39.61 -27.55
C ASP A 14 -7.29 -39.46 -27.66
N ALA A 15 -6.89 -38.18 -27.63
CA ALA A 15 -5.66 -37.62 -27.09
C ALA A 15 -4.44 -37.49 -28.03
N ALA A 16 -4.29 -36.26 -28.55
CA ALA A 16 -3.03 -35.73 -29.05
C ALA A 16 -2.21 -35.15 -27.88
N SER A 17 -1.10 -35.81 -27.54
CA SER A 17 -0.07 -35.30 -26.62
C SER A 17 1.15 -34.81 -27.42
N GLY A 18 1.31 -33.50 -27.54
CA GLY A 18 2.54 -32.85 -28.02
C GLY A 18 3.26 -32.17 -26.87
N THR A 19 4.26 -32.83 -26.29
CA THR A 19 5.10 -32.31 -25.22
C THR A 19 6.24 -31.47 -25.79
N GLY A 20 6.14 -30.14 -25.68
CA GLY A 20 7.28 -29.23 -25.81
C GLY A 20 7.61 -28.66 -24.42
N THR A 21 8.78 -28.97 -23.88
CA THR A 21 9.29 -28.39 -22.64
C THR A 21 9.99 -27.06 -22.91
N PRO A 22 9.61 -25.94 -22.26
CA PRO A 22 10.46 -24.76 -22.22
C PRO A 22 11.49 -24.95 -21.09
N ASN A 23 12.75 -24.94 -21.50
CA ASN A 23 13.94 -24.93 -20.66
C ASN A 23 13.90 -23.74 -19.66
N SER A 24 13.76 -23.99 -18.36
CA SER A 24 13.85 -22.97 -17.30
C SER A 24 14.89 -23.36 -16.26
N SER A 25 16.15 -23.09 -16.56
CA SER A 25 17.17 -23.03 -15.50
C SER A 25 16.86 -21.82 -14.59
N PRO A 26 16.81 -21.97 -13.25
CA PRO A 26 16.60 -20.84 -12.35
C PRO A 26 17.82 -19.90 -12.38
N PRO A 27 17.63 -18.57 -12.31
CA PRO A 27 18.75 -17.66 -12.07
C PRO A 27 19.32 -17.89 -10.67
N ALA A 28 20.65 -17.75 -10.55
CA ALA A 28 21.41 -17.96 -9.32
C ALA A 28 20.86 -17.13 -8.14
N SER A 29 20.76 -17.82 -7.00
CA SER A 29 20.42 -17.37 -5.64
C SER A 29 20.25 -15.86 -5.42
N ARG A 30 19.00 -15.42 -5.23
CA ARG A 30 18.71 -14.19 -4.47
C ARG A 30 19.13 -14.40 -3.00
N PRO A 31 19.65 -13.38 -2.31
CA PRO A 31 19.91 -13.47 -0.88
C PRO A 31 18.61 -13.82 -0.15
N ARG A 32 18.71 -14.74 0.82
CA ARG A 32 17.59 -15.14 1.68
C ARG A 32 17.03 -13.90 2.39
N SER A 33 15.71 -13.73 2.38
CA SER A 33 15.05 -12.83 3.32
C SER A 33 15.53 -13.18 4.74
N PRO A 34 15.93 -12.22 5.56
CA PRO A 34 16.45 -12.51 6.89
C PRO A 34 15.39 -13.22 7.73
N GLU A 35 15.80 -14.31 8.40
CA GLU A 35 14.98 -14.92 9.45
C GLU A 35 14.87 -13.94 10.63
N LEU A 36 13.65 -13.75 11.16
CA LEU A 36 13.43 -12.98 12.38
C LEU A 36 14.18 -13.66 13.52
N LYS A 37 15.36 -13.13 13.90
CA LYS A 37 16.14 -13.65 15.03
C LYS A 37 15.37 -13.50 16.34
N HIS A 38 15.36 -14.53 17.17
CA HIS A 38 14.93 -14.41 18.57
C HIS A 38 16.01 -13.65 19.35
N HIS A 39 15.74 -12.38 19.66
CA HIS A 39 16.56 -11.53 20.53
C HIS A 39 15.73 -11.07 21.73
N GLU A 40 16.43 -10.80 22.83
CA GLU A 40 15.95 -10.48 24.18
C GLU A 40 14.74 -9.55 24.21
N SER A 41 13.85 -9.79 25.19
CA SER A 41 12.65 -9.01 25.44
C SER A 41 12.99 -7.55 25.71
N LEU A 42 12.37 -6.63 24.98
CA LEU A 42 12.36 -5.21 25.33
C LEU A 42 11.72 -5.07 26.72
N ASP A 43 12.41 -4.41 27.65
CA ASP A 43 11.87 -4.14 28.99
C ASP A 43 10.95 -2.91 28.90
N ALA A 44 9.82 -2.95 29.62
CA ALA A 44 8.81 -1.90 29.54
C ALA A 44 9.32 -0.53 30.05
N SER A 45 10.44 -0.54 30.76
CA SER A 45 11.16 0.64 31.27
C SER A 45 11.85 1.47 30.19
N ASP A 46 12.04 0.96 28.97
CA ASP A 46 12.70 1.68 27.87
C ASP A 46 11.74 2.61 27.08
N LEU A 47 10.47 2.66 27.48
CA LEU A 47 9.46 3.53 26.87
C LEU A 47 9.42 4.88 27.59
N GLU A 48 10.38 5.74 27.29
CA GLU A 48 10.31 7.15 27.68
C GLU A 48 9.08 7.81 27.03
N PRO A 49 8.29 8.62 27.77
CA PRO A 49 7.16 9.34 27.21
C PRO A 49 7.62 10.27 26.09
N LEU A 50 7.05 10.10 24.90
CA LEU A 50 7.29 11.05 23.80
C LEU A 50 6.73 12.41 24.21
N GLU A 51 7.53 13.46 24.05
CA GLU A 51 7.04 14.83 24.20
C GLU A 51 5.89 15.09 23.19
N PRO A 52 4.92 15.97 23.52
CA PRO A 52 3.80 16.27 22.63
C PRO A 52 4.29 16.75 21.25
N LEU A 53 4.01 15.96 20.21
CA LEU A 53 4.40 16.28 18.85
C LEU A 53 3.44 17.32 18.25
N ASN A 54 4.00 18.43 17.77
CA ASN A 54 3.26 19.39 16.96
C ASN A 54 3.19 18.92 15.51
N VAL A 55 2.22 18.07 15.20
CA VAL A 55 2.05 17.47 13.87
C VAL A 55 1.45 18.48 12.89
N LYS A 56 2.12 18.70 11.76
CA LYS A 56 1.65 19.53 10.63
C LYS A 56 1.71 18.80 9.30
N ASN A 57 2.65 17.88 9.12
CA ASN A 57 2.88 17.16 7.87
C ASN A 57 2.81 15.65 8.10
N VAL A 58 1.95 14.97 7.35
CA VAL A 58 1.78 13.52 7.40
C VAL A 58 2.05 12.94 6.02
N CYS A 59 2.97 11.98 5.92
CA CYS A 59 3.31 11.30 4.68
C CYS A 59 2.87 9.84 4.74
N PHE A 60 2.21 9.36 3.69
CA PHE A 60 1.82 7.98 3.49
C PHE A 60 2.66 7.37 2.37
N VAL A 61 3.48 6.37 2.70
CA VAL A 61 4.24 5.58 1.72
C VAL A 61 3.39 4.39 1.29
N GLY A 62 2.81 4.47 0.09
CA GLY A 62 1.93 3.48 -0.51
C GLY A 62 0.54 4.03 -0.79
N ALA A 63 0.20 4.24 -2.08
CA ALA A 63 -1.07 4.78 -2.52
C ALA A 63 -2.12 3.68 -2.82
N GLY A 64 -2.07 2.58 -2.07
CA GLY A 64 -2.95 1.43 -2.23
C GLY A 64 -4.28 1.55 -1.48
N PHE A 65 -4.94 0.41 -1.27
CA PHE A 65 -6.22 0.29 -0.56
C PHE A 65 -6.20 0.77 0.89
N VAL A 66 -5.04 0.75 1.55
CA VAL A 66 -4.93 1.26 2.93
C VAL A 66 -4.52 2.73 2.92
N GLY A 67 -3.39 3.06 2.30
CA GLY A 67 -2.83 4.41 2.38
C GLY A 67 -3.72 5.49 1.77
N GLY A 68 -4.27 5.27 0.57
CA GLY A 68 -5.08 6.27 -0.12
C GLY A 68 -6.36 6.66 0.64
N PRO A 69 -7.27 5.71 0.92
CA PRO A 69 -8.49 6.00 1.68
C PRO A 69 -8.22 6.54 3.10
N THR A 70 -7.23 6.00 3.81
CA THR A 70 -6.87 6.47 5.15
C THR A 70 -6.38 7.92 5.11
N ALA A 71 -5.47 8.25 4.19
CA ALA A 71 -4.96 9.61 4.02
C ALA A 71 -6.08 10.59 3.65
N ALA A 72 -7.01 10.19 2.78
CA ALA A 72 -8.14 11.03 2.40
C ALA A 72 -9.06 11.37 3.59
N LEU A 73 -9.28 10.41 4.49
CA LEU A 73 -10.04 10.64 5.73
C LEU A 73 -9.27 11.52 6.72
N ILE A 74 -7.96 11.31 6.90
CA ILE A 74 -7.15 12.18 7.77
C ILE A 74 -7.17 13.62 7.25
N ALA A 75 -6.96 13.81 5.94
CA ALA A 75 -6.99 15.12 5.33
C ALA A 75 -8.37 15.79 5.50
N LEU A 76 -9.46 15.05 5.29
CA LEU A 76 -10.82 15.56 5.46
C LEU A 76 -11.09 16.07 6.88
N HIS A 77 -10.71 15.31 7.91
CA HIS A 77 -11.03 15.67 9.30
C HIS A 77 -10.06 16.69 9.90
N ASN A 78 -8.89 16.91 9.27
CA ASN A 78 -7.84 17.76 9.79
C ASN A 78 -7.39 18.77 8.71
N PRO A 79 -8.16 19.85 8.47
CA PRO A 79 -7.86 20.80 7.39
C PRO A 79 -6.54 21.56 7.56
N ASP A 80 -6.01 21.63 8.78
CA ASP A 80 -4.75 22.31 9.10
C ASP A 80 -3.51 21.41 8.88
N LEU A 81 -3.70 20.11 8.62
CA LEU A 81 -2.61 19.20 8.28
C LEU A 81 -2.36 19.21 6.78
N THR A 82 -1.10 19.10 6.38
CA THR A 82 -0.71 18.73 5.03
C THR A 82 -0.53 17.22 4.96
N VAL A 83 -1.27 16.56 4.08
CA VAL A 83 -1.27 15.10 3.91
C VAL A 83 -0.75 14.77 2.52
N ASN A 84 0.38 14.08 2.48
CA ASN A 84 1.01 13.62 1.24
C ASN A 84 0.90 12.11 1.14
N VAL A 85 0.47 11.59 -0.02
CA VAL A 85 0.47 10.18 -0.35
C VAL A 85 1.46 9.96 -1.49
N VAL A 86 2.41 9.08 -1.26
CA VAL A 86 3.47 8.79 -2.22
C VAL A 86 3.46 7.33 -2.66
N ASP A 87 3.80 7.09 -3.92
CA ASP A 87 3.95 5.75 -4.48
C ASP A 87 4.96 5.81 -5.63
N LEU A 88 5.74 4.75 -5.79
CA LEU A 88 6.68 4.63 -6.91
C LEU A 88 5.96 4.38 -8.23
N ASN A 89 4.73 3.86 -8.18
CA ASN A 89 3.91 3.63 -9.36
C ASN A 89 3.29 4.96 -9.86
N ALA A 90 3.91 5.54 -10.89
CA ALA A 90 3.47 6.79 -11.48
C ALA A 90 2.04 6.72 -12.07
N ASP A 91 1.65 5.58 -12.67
CA ASP A 91 0.30 5.40 -13.24
C ASP A 91 -0.77 5.41 -12.14
N ARG A 92 -0.47 4.80 -10.98
CA ARG A 92 -1.34 4.83 -9.81
C ARG A 92 -1.50 6.24 -9.26
N ILE A 93 -0.40 6.99 -9.15
CA ILE A 93 -0.45 8.40 -8.74
C ILE A 93 -1.22 9.25 -9.76
N ALA A 94 -1.02 9.04 -11.05
CA ALA A 94 -1.78 9.70 -12.10
C ALA A 94 -3.27 9.41 -11.98
N ALA A 95 -3.66 8.16 -11.71
CA ALA A 95 -5.05 7.78 -11.47
C ALA A 95 -5.65 8.50 -10.25
N TRP A 96 -4.93 8.60 -9.13
CA TRP A 96 -5.36 9.36 -7.95
C TRP A 96 -5.54 10.85 -8.21
N ASN A 97 -4.74 11.42 -9.12
CA ASN A 97 -4.85 12.82 -9.55
C ASN A 97 -5.89 13.03 -10.67
N SER A 98 -6.46 11.96 -11.21
CA SER A 98 -7.47 12.02 -12.26
C SER A 98 -8.90 12.12 -11.70
N PRO A 99 -9.92 12.29 -12.55
CA PRO A 99 -11.33 12.12 -12.16
C PRO A 99 -11.72 10.68 -11.79
N HIS A 100 -10.97 9.68 -12.27
CA HIS A 100 -11.20 8.25 -12.10
C HIS A 100 -10.17 7.64 -11.14
N LEU A 101 -10.55 7.49 -9.87
CA LEU A 101 -9.66 6.95 -8.85
C LEU A 101 -9.28 5.48 -9.15
N PRO A 102 -8.08 5.04 -8.74
CA PRO A 102 -7.64 3.65 -8.94
C PRO A 102 -8.39 2.64 -8.05
N ILE A 103 -9.26 3.11 -7.16
CA ILE A 103 -10.02 2.31 -6.20
C ILE A 103 -11.49 2.69 -6.26
N HIS A 104 -12.35 1.66 -6.31
CA HIS A 104 -13.79 1.82 -6.23
C HIS A 104 -14.29 1.54 -4.82
N GLU A 105 -14.61 2.59 -4.08
CA GLU A 105 -15.19 2.53 -2.75
C GLU A 105 -16.31 3.57 -2.62
N ALA A 106 -17.39 3.21 -1.92
CA ALA A 106 -18.55 4.08 -1.75
C ALA A 106 -18.16 5.36 -0.99
N GLY A 107 -18.39 6.52 -1.60
CA GLY A 107 -18.12 7.82 -1.00
C GLY A 107 -16.67 8.33 -1.11
N LEU A 108 -15.70 7.44 -1.37
CA LEU A 108 -14.28 7.80 -1.50
C LEU A 108 -14.02 8.89 -2.54
N PRO A 109 -14.60 8.87 -3.77
CA PRO A 109 -14.38 9.94 -4.76
C PRO A 109 -14.72 11.33 -4.23
N LYS A 110 -15.71 11.44 -3.34
CA LYS A 110 -16.14 12.71 -2.78
C LYS A 110 -15.15 13.22 -1.72
N ILE A 111 -14.71 12.34 -0.83
CA ILE A 111 -13.73 12.64 0.23
C ILE A 111 -12.42 13.12 -0.40
N VAL A 112 -11.94 12.40 -1.41
CA VAL A 112 -10.72 12.73 -2.14
C VAL A 112 -10.83 14.09 -2.80
N ARG A 113 -11.90 14.36 -3.56
CA ARG A 113 -12.09 15.65 -4.23
C ARG A 113 -12.14 16.82 -3.24
N ILE A 114 -12.87 16.68 -2.13
CA ILE A 114 -12.95 17.73 -1.10
C ILE A 114 -11.55 18.04 -0.53
N SER A 115 -10.75 17.01 -0.27
CA SER A 115 -9.45 17.19 0.40
C SER A 115 -8.32 17.56 -0.57
N ARG A 116 -8.36 17.05 -1.80
CA ARG A 116 -7.36 17.26 -2.86
C ARG A 116 -7.60 18.56 -3.63
N ASP A 117 -8.86 18.89 -3.91
CA ASP A 117 -9.22 20.02 -4.77
C ASP A 117 -9.76 21.21 -3.96
N GLY A 118 -10.12 21.00 -2.69
CA GLY A 118 -10.78 22.00 -1.85
C GLY A 118 -12.27 22.14 -2.19
N THR A 119 -12.95 23.04 -1.48
CA THR A 119 -14.35 23.37 -1.77
C THR A 119 -14.70 24.76 -1.23
N ASN A 120 -15.63 25.45 -1.90
CA ASN A 120 -16.13 26.77 -1.49
C ASN A 120 -17.41 26.74 -0.64
N GLU A 121 -17.96 25.55 -0.36
CA GLU A 121 -19.06 25.17 0.56
C GLU A 121 -19.80 24.00 -0.10
N ALA A 122 -19.89 22.85 0.58
CA ALA A 122 -20.60 21.69 0.05
C ALA A 122 -21.34 20.94 1.14
N THR A 123 -22.65 20.74 0.94
CA THR A 123 -23.37 19.67 1.64
C THR A 123 -22.90 18.35 1.04
N ALA A 124 -22.03 17.65 1.76
CA ALA A 124 -21.53 16.35 1.33
C ALA A 124 -22.44 15.23 1.86
N PHE A 125 -23.33 14.70 1.03
CA PHE A 125 -23.89 13.36 1.25
C PHE A 125 -22.77 12.32 1.14
N LEU A 126 -22.46 11.64 2.23
CA LEU A 126 -21.54 10.51 2.28
C LEU A 126 -22.41 9.24 2.39
N PRO A 127 -22.38 8.31 1.41
CA PRO A 127 -23.29 7.16 1.39
C PRO A 127 -23.27 6.31 2.67
N SER A 128 -22.13 6.25 3.36
CA SER A 128 -21.92 5.46 4.57
C SER A 128 -22.40 6.16 5.85
N VAL A 129 -22.80 7.44 5.77
CA VAL A 129 -23.29 8.22 6.91
C VAL A 129 -24.68 8.70 6.53
N SER A 130 -25.73 8.20 7.17
CA SER A 130 -27.14 8.46 6.81
C SER A 130 -27.57 9.94 6.86
N ASN A 131 -26.66 10.86 7.19
CA ASN A 131 -26.89 12.29 7.31
C ASN A 131 -25.95 13.09 6.40
N SER A 132 -26.47 14.18 5.84
CA SER A 132 -25.71 15.18 5.11
C SER A 132 -24.67 15.83 6.03
N VAL A 133 -23.39 15.77 5.68
CA VAL A 133 -22.34 16.50 6.41
C VAL A 133 -22.13 17.85 5.73
N LYS A 134 -22.36 18.94 6.46
CA LYS A 134 -21.97 20.29 5.99
C LYS A 134 -20.46 20.42 6.10
N ILE A 135 -19.79 20.65 4.98
CA ILE A 135 -18.35 20.90 4.93
C ILE A 135 -18.16 22.40 4.70
N ALA A 136 -17.48 23.06 5.65
CA ALA A 136 -17.11 24.47 5.51
C ALA A 136 -16.14 24.67 4.33
N PRO A 137 -16.09 25.89 3.74
CA PRO A 137 -15.10 26.21 2.72
C PRO A 137 -13.68 25.87 3.20
N ARG A 138 -12.88 25.21 2.36
CA ARG A 138 -11.53 24.79 2.72
C ARG A 138 -10.62 24.74 1.51
N LYS A 139 -9.33 24.94 1.77
CA LYS A 139 -8.26 24.75 0.80
C LYS A 139 -7.91 23.26 0.64
N PRO A 140 -7.30 22.88 -0.49
CA PRO A 140 -6.61 21.60 -0.64
C PRO A 140 -5.62 21.35 0.49
N ASN A 141 -5.53 20.11 0.94
CA ASN A 141 -4.51 19.66 1.88
C ASN A 141 -4.11 18.18 1.68
N LEU A 142 -4.62 17.52 0.64
CA LEU A 142 -4.25 16.16 0.25
C LEU A 142 -3.51 16.18 -1.10
N THR A 143 -2.32 15.62 -1.16
CA THR A 143 -1.52 15.54 -2.40
C THR A 143 -1.14 14.08 -2.70
N PHE A 144 -1.24 13.68 -3.97
CA PHE A 144 -0.67 12.42 -4.46
C PHE A 144 0.51 12.71 -5.38
N THR A 145 1.68 12.15 -5.09
CA THR A 145 2.91 12.44 -5.84
C THR A 145 3.88 11.25 -5.88
N THR A 146 4.79 11.25 -6.86
CA THR A 146 5.92 10.33 -6.91
C THR A 146 7.17 10.87 -6.21
N ASP A 147 7.11 12.09 -5.69
CA ASP A 147 8.21 12.75 -4.97
C ASP A 147 8.32 12.23 -3.52
N VAL A 148 8.78 10.99 -3.39
CA VAL A 148 8.90 10.25 -2.12
C VAL A 148 9.86 10.95 -1.16
N GLN A 149 11.03 11.36 -1.66
CA GLN A 149 12.11 11.91 -0.83
C GLN A 149 11.66 13.20 -0.14
N ARG A 150 11.09 14.16 -0.88
CA ARG A 150 10.65 15.43 -0.30
C ARG A 150 9.56 15.21 0.74
N CYS A 151 8.54 14.42 0.41
CA CYS A 151 7.41 14.20 1.31
C CYS A 151 7.81 13.49 2.60
N ILE A 152 8.76 12.55 2.56
CA ILE A 152 9.32 11.93 3.77
C ILE A 152 10.11 12.95 4.61
N GLY A 153 10.97 13.76 3.97
CA GLY A 153 11.81 14.73 4.68
C GLY A 153 11.04 15.88 5.35
N GLU A 154 9.85 16.22 4.85
CA GLU A 154 8.99 17.24 5.45
C GLU A 154 8.09 16.69 6.58
N ALA A 155 7.83 15.38 6.61
CA ALA A 155 6.81 14.76 7.45
C ALA A 155 7.18 14.69 8.94
N ASP A 156 6.22 15.02 9.80
CA ASP A 156 6.28 14.75 11.24
C ASP A 156 5.87 13.29 11.54
N ILE A 157 4.97 12.74 10.71
CA ILE A 157 4.55 11.34 10.78
C ILE A 157 4.68 10.70 9.40
N VAL A 158 5.34 9.55 9.34
CA VAL A 158 5.44 8.72 8.13
C VAL A 158 4.72 7.40 8.36
N LEU A 159 3.65 7.17 7.61
CA LEU A 159 2.92 5.90 7.60
C LEU A 159 3.44 5.02 6.47
N ILE A 160 3.81 3.79 6.79
CA ILE A 160 4.20 2.77 5.80
C ILE A 160 2.98 1.89 5.52
N CYS A 161 2.43 2.00 4.32
CA CYS A 161 1.19 1.36 3.87
C CYS A 161 1.42 0.53 2.60
N VAL A 162 2.52 -0.22 2.55
CA VAL A 162 2.89 -1.05 1.39
C VAL A 162 2.34 -2.47 1.51
N ASN A 163 2.16 -3.13 0.36
CA ASN A 163 1.66 -4.49 0.33
C ASN A 163 2.70 -5.48 0.88
N THR A 164 2.22 -6.45 1.64
CA THR A 164 3.01 -7.59 2.12
C THR A 164 2.33 -8.90 1.69
N PRO A 165 2.34 -9.21 0.38
CA PRO A 165 1.64 -10.39 -0.13
C PRO A 165 2.22 -11.67 0.46
N THR A 166 1.47 -12.77 0.44
CA THR A 166 2.01 -14.08 0.84
C THR A 166 3.14 -14.49 -0.10
N LYS A 167 4.28 -14.94 0.43
CA LYS A 167 5.40 -15.47 -0.33
C LYS A 167 4.93 -16.61 -1.21
N THR A 168 5.37 -16.63 -2.47
CA THR A 168 5.06 -17.71 -3.42
C THR A 168 6.22 -18.70 -3.60
N TYR A 169 7.38 -18.42 -3.00
CA TYR A 169 8.59 -19.24 -3.10
C TYR A 169 9.46 -19.15 -1.84
N GLY A 170 10.39 -20.11 -1.70
CA GLY A 170 11.31 -20.21 -0.57
C GLY A 170 10.67 -20.71 0.73
N LEU A 171 11.40 -20.60 1.84
CA LEU A 171 10.89 -20.97 3.16
C LEU A 171 9.68 -20.11 3.53
N GLY A 172 8.60 -20.77 3.97
CA GLY A 172 7.33 -20.12 4.33
C GLY A 172 6.44 -19.77 3.13
N ALA A 173 6.75 -20.24 1.91
CA ALA A 173 5.87 -20.06 0.75
C ALA A 173 4.45 -20.57 1.02
N GLY A 174 3.45 -19.77 0.69
CA GLY A 174 2.02 -20.05 0.93
C GLY A 174 1.51 -19.66 2.32
N TYR A 175 2.40 -19.34 3.28
CA TYR A 175 2.02 -19.11 4.68
C TYR A 175 2.58 -17.82 5.29
N THR A 176 3.74 -17.35 4.80
CA THR A 176 4.45 -16.20 5.36
C THR A 176 4.30 -14.99 4.44
N ALA A 177 4.22 -13.79 5.02
CA ALA A 177 4.24 -12.54 4.27
C ALA A 177 5.61 -12.27 3.66
N ASP A 178 5.63 -11.72 2.44
CA ASP A 178 6.80 -11.13 1.81
C ASP A 178 6.94 -9.69 2.31
N LEU A 179 8.00 -9.43 3.07
CA LEU A 179 8.27 -8.12 3.67
C LEU A 179 9.19 -7.25 2.82
N SER A 180 9.60 -7.70 1.62
CA SER A 180 10.58 -6.99 0.79
C SER A 180 10.19 -5.53 0.50
N ALA A 181 8.91 -5.28 0.23
CA ALA A 181 8.43 -3.92 -0.01
C ALA A 181 8.45 -3.06 1.25
N LEU A 182 8.18 -3.66 2.42
CA LEU A 182 8.21 -2.99 3.71
C LEU A 182 9.64 -2.65 4.12
N GLU A 183 10.58 -3.58 3.95
CA GLU A 183 12.01 -3.37 4.19
C GLU A 183 12.52 -2.21 3.33
N GLY A 184 12.29 -2.23 2.01
CA GLY A 184 12.73 -1.16 1.11
C GLY A 184 12.05 0.20 1.40
N ALA A 185 10.78 0.20 1.83
CA ALA A 185 10.13 1.41 2.30
C ALA A 185 10.78 1.93 3.60
N SER A 186 11.10 1.05 4.54
CA SER A 186 11.74 1.39 5.81
C SER A 186 13.14 1.97 5.61
N GLU A 187 13.93 1.39 4.70
CA GLU A 187 15.24 1.92 4.29
C GLU A 187 15.13 3.32 3.68
N THR A 188 14.12 3.53 2.83
CA THR A 188 13.86 4.84 2.22
C THR A 188 13.45 5.87 3.27
N VAL A 189 12.63 5.47 4.25
CA VAL A 189 12.25 6.32 5.37
C VAL A 189 13.48 6.65 6.22
N ALA A 190 14.29 5.67 6.60
CA ALA A 190 15.52 5.87 7.37
C ALA A 190 16.47 6.88 6.69
N LYS A 191 16.56 6.84 5.36
CA LYS A 191 17.44 7.74 4.59
C LYS A 191 16.99 9.20 4.56
N TYR A 192 15.68 9.45 4.59
CA TYR A 192 15.14 10.79 4.27
C TYR A 192 14.31 11.41 5.39
N ALA A 193 13.88 10.63 6.38
CA ALA A 193 13.09 11.16 7.48
C ALA A 193 13.91 12.16 8.28
N LYS A 194 13.25 13.22 8.75
CA LYS A 194 13.85 14.18 9.67
C LYS A 194 13.90 13.61 11.08
N ASP A 195 14.80 14.16 11.89
CA ASP A 195 14.90 13.81 13.31
C ASP A 195 13.56 14.03 14.03
N GLY A 196 13.21 13.08 14.90
CA GLY A 196 11.96 13.12 15.66
C GLY A 196 10.70 12.75 14.88
N ALA A 197 10.80 12.36 13.61
CA ALA A 197 9.66 11.84 12.86
C ALA A 197 9.13 10.54 13.47
N VAL A 198 7.81 10.42 13.60
CA VAL A 198 7.16 9.18 14.05
C VAL A 198 6.87 8.28 12.85
N ILE A 199 7.32 7.03 12.94
CA ILE A 199 7.07 6.01 11.92
C ILE A 199 5.94 5.11 12.39
N VAL A 200 4.90 5.01 11.58
CA VAL A 200 3.74 4.16 11.85
C VAL A 200 3.66 3.08 10.78
N GLU A 201 3.80 1.84 11.20
CA GLU A 201 3.51 0.69 10.34
C GLU A 201 1.99 0.51 10.26
N LYS A 202 1.44 0.49 9.03
CA LYS A 202 0.01 0.39 8.78
C LYS A 202 -0.29 -0.56 7.61
N SER A 203 0.16 -1.80 7.74
CA SER A 203 -0.12 -2.94 6.86
C SER A 203 -0.53 -4.16 7.69
N THR A 204 -1.02 -5.22 7.03
CA THR A 204 -1.32 -6.49 7.70
C THR A 204 -0.06 -7.32 7.78
N VAL A 205 0.79 -7.03 8.77
CA VAL A 205 2.13 -7.61 8.90
C VAL A 205 2.22 -8.58 10.08
N PRO A 206 3.20 -9.51 10.07
CA PRO A 206 3.48 -10.38 11.20
C PRO A 206 3.91 -9.59 12.46
N THR A 207 3.75 -10.21 13.62
CA THR A 207 4.32 -9.71 14.88
C THR A 207 5.85 -9.59 14.79
N GLY A 208 6.43 -8.55 15.39
CA GLY A 208 7.87 -8.28 15.34
C GLY A 208 8.31 -7.37 14.20
N THR A 209 7.44 -7.07 13.25
CA THR A 209 7.71 -6.15 12.14
C THR A 209 8.11 -4.75 12.62
N ALA A 210 7.45 -4.23 13.66
CA ALA A 210 7.83 -2.94 14.24
C ALA A 210 9.27 -2.93 14.79
N ARG A 211 9.77 -4.06 15.30
CA ARG A 211 11.16 -4.20 15.76
C ARG A 211 12.13 -4.20 14.59
N MET A 212 11.83 -4.93 13.52
CA MET A 212 12.61 -4.88 12.27
C MET A 212 12.70 -3.45 11.72
N ILE A 213 11.58 -2.72 11.67
CA ILE A 213 11.56 -1.32 11.24
C ILE A 213 12.47 -0.47 12.14
N ARG A 214 12.37 -0.64 13.46
CA ARG A 214 13.25 0.06 14.41
C ARG A 214 14.73 -0.24 14.13
N GLU A 215 15.10 -1.49 13.90
CA GLU A 215 16.48 -1.88 13.58
C GLU A 215 16.99 -1.23 12.28
N ILE A 216 16.14 -1.12 11.25
CA ILE A 216 16.48 -0.47 9.97
C ILE A 216 16.64 1.05 10.15
N VAL A 217 15.81 1.66 10.99
CA VAL A 217 15.75 3.13 11.15
C VAL A 217 16.76 3.64 12.17
N SER A 218 17.18 2.84 13.14
CA SER A 218 18.08 3.28 14.24
C SER A 218 19.56 3.31 13.85
N VAL A 219 19.89 3.46 12.56
CA VAL A 219 21.27 3.42 12.03
C VAL A 219 21.84 4.81 11.91
#